data_AF-A0A971QA37-F1
#
_entry.id   AF-A0A971QA37-F1
#
_cell.length_a   1.000
_cell.length_b   1.000
_cell.length_c   1.000
_cell.angle_alpha   90.00
_cell.angle_beta   90.00
_cell.angle_gamma   90.00
#
_symmetry.space_group_name_H-M   'P 1'
#
loop_
_entity.id
_entity.type
_entity.pdbx_description
1 polymer ?
#
loop_
_entity_poly.entity_id
_entity_poly.type
_entity_poly.pdbx_seq_one_letter_code
_entity_poly.pdbx_strand_id
1 'polypeptide(L)'
;MGTLWQDIRFGLRMLRKSPGFTAVAVLTLALGIGANLALFGILNEMLLRPKPVSRPDELRAVVMVGEGGERLPFLVYRQYYEAIRARTRFFRGVVGYAGIQPKMRTHEGLERVQAELVTPGYFPFLGVRAARGRVFGPEEDAEAGGHPVALISDAF
;
A
#
# COMPACT_ATOMS: atom_id res chain seq x y z
N MET A 1 -25.12 37.77 26.92
CA MET A 1 -23.89 37.32 26.23
C MET A 1 -22.57 37.59 27.00
N GLY A 2 -22.57 38.21 28.20
CA GLY A 2 -21.32 38.52 28.93
C GLY A 2 -20.77 37.39 29.82
N THR A 3 -21.58 36.40 30.15
CA THR A 3 -21.26 35.37 31.16
C THR A 3 -20.25 34.34 30.65
N LEU A 4 -20.47 33.76 29.47
CA LEU A 4 -19.60 32.73 28.90
C LEU A 4 -18.16 33.22 28.65
N TRP A 5 -18.01 34.49 28.22
CA TRP A 5 -16.70 35.10 28.00
C TRP A 5 -15.98 35.42 29.31
N GLN A 6 -16.72 35.84 30.34
CA GLN A 6 -16.17 36.00 31.68
C GLN A 6 -15.73 34.66 32.27
N ASP A 7 -16.50 33.58 32.08
CA ASP A 7 -16.19 32.25 32.57
C ASP A 7 -14.91 31.68 31.92
N ILE A 8 -14.76 31.80 30.60
CA ILE A 8 -13.54 31.39 29.88
C ILE A 8 -12.32 32.17 30.38
N ARG A 9 -12.44 33.50 30.50
CA ARG A 9 -11.35 34.37 30.99
C ARG A 9 -10.98 34.05 32.44
N PHE A 10 -11.97 33.76 33.28
CA PHE A 10 -11.77 33.37 34.67
C PHE A 10 -11.07 32.01 34.77
N GLY A 11 -11.50 31.02 33.97
CA GLY A 11 -10.87 29.70 33.86
C GLY A 11 -9.40 29.79 33.44
N LEU A 12 -9.09 30.55 32.38
CA LEU A 12 -7.70 30.80 31.94
C LEU A 12 -6.85 31.43 33.06
N ARG A 13 -7.43 32.36 33.83
CA ARG A 13 -6.73 32.99 34.96
C ARG A 13 -6.46 31.99 36.08
N MET A 14 -7.36 31.03 36.30
CA MET A 14 -7.20 29.96 37.28
C MET A 14 -6.11 28.97 36.85
N LEU A 15 -6.09 28.57 35.58
CA LEU A 15 -5.05 27.70 35.02
C LEU A 15 -3.65 28.31 35.16
N ARG A 16 -3.51 29.62 34.92
CA ARG A 16 -2.24 30.36 35.11
C ARG A 16 -1.78 30.44 36.57
N LYS A 17 -2.68 30.31 37.56
CA LYS A 17 -2.32 30.31 38.99
C LYS A 17 -1.74 28.98 39.46
N SER A 18 -2.01 27.89 38.74
CA SER A 18 -1.55 26.54 39.09
C SER A 18 -0.87 25.87 37.89
N PRO A 19 0.31 26.38 37.46
CA PRO A 19 0.94 25.97 36.21
C PRO A 19 1.38 24.50 36.20
N GLY A 20 1.84 23.94 37.34
CA GLY A 20 2.25 22.54 37.43
C GLY A 20 1.10 21.56 37.22
N PHE A 21 -0.02 21.76 37.94
CA PHE A 21 -1.23 20.94 37.77
C PHE A 21 -1.80 21.07 36.35
N THR A 22 -1.86 22.30 35.84
CA THR A 22 -2.33 22.57 34.47
C THR A 22 -1.47 21.85 33.43
N ALA A 23 -0.15 21.88 33.57
CA ALA A 23 0.76 21.21 32.65
C ALA A 23 0.52 19.70 32.63
N VAL A 24 0.39 19.05 33.80
CA VAL A 24 0.09 17.62 33.90
C VAL A 24 -1.25 17.30 33.26
N ALA A 25 -2.31 18.05 33.58
CA ALA A 25 -3.65 17.83 33.02
C ALA A 25 -3.66 17.98 31.49
N VAL A 26 -2.99 19.01 30.96
CA VAL A 26 -2.86 19.24 29.51
C VAL A 26 -2.08 18.11 28.84
N LEU A 27 -0.97 17.67 29.42
CA LEU A 27 -0.16 16.57 28.87
C LEU A 27 -0.94 15.24 28.86
N THR A 28 -1.66 14.93 29.93
CA THR A 28 -2.49 13.72 30.00
C THR A 28 -3.60 13.75 28.96
N LEU A 29 -4.28 14.89 28.79
CA LEU A 29 -5.31 15.06 27.77
C LEU A 29 -4.73 14.97 26.35
N ALA A 30 -3.60 15.64 26.10
CA ALA A 30 -2.92 15.61 24.83
C ALA A 30 -2.45 14.20 24.46
N LEU A 31 -1.94 13.42 25.42
CA LEU A 31 -1.54 12.03 25.21
C LEU A 31 -2.75 11.14 24.91
N GLY A 32 -3.85 11.29 25.66
CA GLY A 32 -5.07 10.51 25.42
C GLY A 32 -5.72 10.80 24.06
N ILE A 33 -5.76 12.07 23.65
CA ILE A 33 -6.27 12.47 22.33
C ILE A 33 -5.31 12.02 21.23
N GLY A 34 -4.01 12.27 21.41
CA GLY A 34 -2.97 11.98 20.43
C GLY A 34 -2.81 10.49 20.16
N ALA A 35 -2.87 9.65 21.20
CA ALA A 35 -2.79 8.20 21.06
C ALA A 35 -3.95 7.65 20.22
N ASN A 36 -5.18 8.11 20.49
CA ASN A 36 -6.36 7.69 19.73
C ASN A 36 -6.29 8.17 18.27
N LEU A 37 -5.86 9.41 18.04
CA LEU A 37 -5.70 9.96 16.70
C LEU A 37 -4.60 9.22 15.90
N ALA A 38 -3.47 8.90 16.54
CA ALA A 38 -2.38 8.16 15.92
C ALA A 38 -2.79 6.74 15.54
N LEU A 39 -3.48 6.03 16.44
CA LEU A 39 -4.00 4.70 16.16
C LEU A 39 -5.00 4.72 15.00
N PHE A 40 -5.94 5.66 15.01
CA PHE A 40 -6.89 5.81 13.91
C PHE A 40 -6.20 6.19 12.60
N GLY A 41 -5.16 7.03 12.64
CA GLY A 41 -4.36 7.38 11.47
C GLY A 41 -3.72 6.15 10.82
N ILE A 42 -3.08 5.29 11.63
CA ILE A 42 -2.48 4.03 11.17
C ILE A 42 -3.56 3.10 10.59
N LEU A 43 -4.67 2.90 11.31
CA LEU A 43 -5.76 2.04 10.85
C LEU A 43 -6.37 2.56 9.55
N ASN A 44 -6.56 3.88 9.44
CA ASN A 44 -7.11 4.50 8.24
C ASN A 44 -6.16 4.29 7.06
N GLU A 45 -4.86 4.45 7.24
CA GLU A 45 -3.88 4.25 6.18
C GLU A 45 -3.75 2.78 5.76
N MET A 46 -3.84 1.84 6.70
CA MET A 46 -3.71 0.41 6.43
C MET A 46 -4.99 -0.24 5.89
N LEU A 47 -6.17 0.15 6.38
CA LEU A 47 -7.43 -0.55 6.15
C LEU A 47 -8.44 0.26 5.32
N LEU A 48 -8.51 1.58 5.51
CA LEU A 48 -9.65 2.38 5.01
C LEU A 48 -9.29 3.26 3.81
N ARG A 49 -8.01 3.62 3.64
CA ARG A 49 -7.57 4.43 2.52
C ARG A 49 -7.66 3.58 1.26
N PRO A 50 -8.50 3.95 0.27
CA PRO A 50 -8.63 3.17 -0.95
C PRO A 50 -7.26 3.13 -1.62
N LYS A 51 -6.73 1.92 -1.80
CA LYS A 51 -5.51 1.74 -2.58
C LYS A 51 -5.76 2.33 -3.97
N PRO A 52 -4.78 3.02 -4.58
CA PRO A 52 -4.94 3.75 -5.85
C PRO A 52 -5.01 2.77 -7.04
N VAL A 53 -6.01 1.89 -7.01
CA VAL A 53 -6.30 0.89 -8.02
C VAL A 53 -7.77 1.00 -8.38
N SER A 54 -8.09 0.69 -9.64
CA SER A 54 -9.46 0.64 -10.11
C SER A 54 -10.19 -0.53 -9.47
N ARG A 55 -11.37 -0.27 -8.89
CA ARG A 55 -12.27 -1.29 -8.31
C ARG A 55 -11.58 -2.18 -7.25
N PRO A 56 -11.06 -1.61 -6.16
CA PRO A 56 -10.38 -2.39 -5.12
C PRO A 56 -11.26 -3.50 -4.53
N ASP A 57 -12.57 -3.26 -4.42
CA ASP A 57 -13.55 -4.22 -3.86
C ASP A 57 -13.78 -5.46 -4.75
N GLU A 58 -13.39 -5.40 -6.03
CA GLU A 58 -13.51 -6.50 -6.99
C GLU A 58 -12.22 -7.34 -7.06
N LEU A 59 -11.10 -6.86 -6.50
CA LEU A 59 -9.82 -7.57 -6.56
C LEU A 59 -9.81 -8.77 -5.61
N ARG A 60 -9.35 -9.92 -6.11
CA ARG A 60 -9.17 -11.15 -5.33
C ARG A 60 -7.79 -11.72 -5.60
N ALA A 61 -7.09 -12.09 -4.53
CA ALA A 61 -5.81 -12.79 -4.63
C ALA A 61 -6.07 -14.29 -4.83
N VAL A 62 -5.51 -14.85 -5.90
CA VAL A 62 -5.47 -16.30 -6.08
C VAL A 62 -4.22 -16.83 -5.41
N VAL A 63 -4.39 -17.74 -4.46
CA VAL A 63 -3.31 -18.33 -3.68
C VAL A 63 -3.40 -19.83 -3.76
N MET A 64 -2.26 -20.49 -3.89
CA MET A 64 -2.19 -21.94 -3.73
C MET A 64 -2.27 -22.27 -2.25
N VAL A 65 -3.05 -23.27 -1.93
CA VAL A 65 -3.26 -23.76 -0.56
C VAL A 65 -2.91 -25.24 -0.56
N GLY A 66 -2.09 -25.66 0.41
CA GLY A 66 -1.73 -27.05 0.62
C GLY A 66 -2.89 -27.86 1.19
N GLU A 67 -2.70 -29.17 1.29
CA GLU A 67 -3.73 -30.07 1.82
C GLU A 67 -4.12 -29.74 3.27
N GLY A 68 -3.20 -29.16 4.05
CA GLY A 68 -3.44 -28.71 5.42
C GLY A 68 -4.07 -27.32 5.55
N GLY A 69 -4.42 -26.66 4.44
CA GLY A 69 -4.99 -25.31 4.46
C GLY A 69 -3.95 -24.19 4.56
N GLU A 70 -2.66 -24.51 4.60
CA GLU A 70 -1.58 -23.54 4.60
C GLU A 70 -1.42 -22.88 3.22
N ARG A 71 -1.21 -21.56 3.21
CA ARG A 71 -0.86 -20.84 1.98
C ARG A 71 0.52 -21.28 1.54
N LEU A 72 0.65 -21.66 0.28
CA LEU A 72 1.90 -22.06 -0.34
C LEU A 72 2.44 -20.89 -1.17
N PRO A 73 3.24 -19.98 -0.59
CA PRO A 73 3.86 -18.91 -1.35
C PRO A 73 4.82 -19.50 -2.39
N PHE A 74 4.97 -18.82 -3.53
CA PHE A 74 5.92 -19.15 -4.60
C PHE A 74 5.61 -20.37 -5.49
N LEU A 75 4.42 -20.99 -5.38
CA LEU A 75 4.04 -22.11 -6.27
C LEU A 75 3.27 -21.72 -7.54
N VAL A 76 2.97 -20.43 -7.73
CA VAL A 76 2.26 -19.96 -8.94
C VAL A 76 3.29 -19.68 -10.04
N TYR A 77 3.70 -20.74 -10.73
CA TYR A 77 4.51 -20.65 -11.94
C TYR A 77 3.67 -20.17 -13.13
N ARG A 78 4.33 -19.70 -14.19
CA ARG A 78 3.69 -19.23 -15.44
C ARG A 78 2.63 -20.21 -15.97
N GLN A 79 2.89 -21.52 -15.88
CA GLN A 79 1.95 -22.57 -16.31
C GLN A 79 0.62 -22.56 -15.53
N TYR A 80 0.68 -22.35 -14.21
CA TYR A 80 -0.53 -22.25 -13.38
C TYR A 80 -1.30 -20.97 -13.69
N TYR A 81 -0.58 -19.85 -13.86
CA TYR A 81 -1.20 -18.59 -14.30
C TYR A 81 -1.95 -18.76 -15.63
N GLU A 82 -1.32 -19.35 -16.65
CA GLU A 82 -1.96 -19.59 -17.95
C GLU A 82 -3.16 -20.54 -17.83
N ALA A 83 -3.04 -21.60 -17.02
CA ALA A 83 -4.15 -22.52 -16.79
C ALA A 83 -5.35 -21.85 -16.11
N ILE A 84 -5.10 -21.00 -15.10
CA ILE A 84 -6.15 -20.21 -14.43
C ILE A 84 -6.77 -19.24 -15.42
N ARG A 85 -5.95 -18.47 -16.13
CA ARG A 85 -6.39 -17.49 -17.12
C ARG A 85 -7.27 -18.13 -18.21
N ALA A 86 -6.88 -19.29 -18.72
CA ALA A 86 -7.61 -20.01 -19.77
C ALA A 86 -8.96 -20.60 -19.30
N ARG A 87 -9.09 -20.91 -18.00
CA ARG A 87 -10.28 -21.57 -17.43
C ARG A 87 -11.20 -20.61 -16.69
N THR A 88 -10.83 -19.35 -16.56
CA THR A 88 -11.57 -18.38 -15.79
C THR A 88 -12.80 -17.88 -16.55
N ARG A 89 -13.99 -18.19 -16.03
CA ARG A 89 -15.26 -17.56 -16.45
C ARG A 89 -15.82 -16.58 -15.42
N PHE A 90 -15.28 -16.60 -14.20
CA PHE A 90 -15.81 -15.86 -13.05
C PHE A 90 -15.10 -14.52 -12.81
N PHE A 91 -13.86 -14.37 -13.26
CA PHE A 91 -13.12 -13.11 -13.15
C PHE A 91 -13.10 -12.38 -14.49
N ARG A 92 -13.20 -11.05 -14.43
CA ARG A 92 -13.10 -10.18 -15.60
C ARG A 92 -11.72 -10.22 -16.28
N GLY A 93 -10.68 -10.57 -15.52
CA GLY A 93 -9.32 -10.74 -15.98
C GLY A 93 -8.45 -11.33 -14.89
N VAL A 94 -7.28 -11.84 -15.28
CA VAL A 94 -6.29 -12.43 -14.37
C VAL A 94 -4.92 -11.88 -14.74
N VAL A 95 -4.22 -11.33 -13.75
CA VAL A 95 -2.85 -10.82 -13.89
C VAL A 95 -1.95 -11.52 -12.89
N GLY A 96 -0.69 -11.72 -13.26
CA GLY A 96 0.33 -12.33 -12.42
C GLY A 96 1.32 -11.29 -11.91
N TYR A 97 1.78 -11.49 -10.67
CA TYR A 97 2.90 -10.74 -10.12
C TYR A 97 3.74 -11.65 -9.20
N ALA A 98 5.04 -11.38 -9.11
CA ALA A 98 5.96 -12.09 -8.23
C ALA A 98 7.05 -11.15 -7.72
N GLY A 99 7.20 -11.05 -6.39
CA GLY A 99 8.28 -10.30 -5.78
C GLY A 99 9.64 -10.96 -6.02
N ILE A 100 10.62 -10.15 -6.43
CA ILE A 100 12.00 -10.54 -6.66
C ILE A 100 12.95 -9.56 -5.96
N GLN A 101 14.18 -10.00 -5.68
CA GLN A 101 15.22 -9.17 -5.09
C GLN A 101 16.50 -9.21 -5.94
N PRO A 102 16.47 -8.63 -7.16
CA PRO A 102 17.65 -8.63 -8.02
C PRO A 102 18.77 -7.80 -7.41
N LYS A 103 20.01 -8.12 -7.81
CA LYS A 103 21.17 -7.28 -7.55
C LYS A 103 21.30 -6.28 -8.70
N MET A 104 21.22 -5.00 -8.39
CA MET A 104 21.39 -3.90 -9.34
C MET A 104 22.76 -3.26 -9.12
N ARG A 105 23.42 -2.89 -10.22
CA ARG A 105 24.65 -2.10 -10.15
C ARG A 105 24.29 -0.62 -10.24
N THR A 106 24.64 0.14 -9.22
CA THR A 106 24.53 1.60 -9.16
C THR A 106 25.92 2.23 -9.35
N HIS A 107 25.98 3.56 -9.35
CA HIS A 107 27.25 4.29 -9.31
C HIS A 107 28.02 4.09 -7.99
N GLU A 108 27.32 3.81 -6.89
CA GLU A 108 27.90 3.65 -5.55
C GLU A 108 28.28 2.20 -5.23
N GLY A 109 27.73 1.22 -5.96
CA GLY A 109 28.08 -0.17 -5.75
C GLY A 109 27.06 -1.17 -6.29
N LEU A 110 27.05 -2.36 -5.71
CA LEU A 110 26.09 -3.40 -6.05
C LEU A 110 25.09 -3.55 -4.91
N GLU A 111 23.83 -3.27 -5.21
CA GLU A 111 22.77 -3.22 -4.20
C GLU A 111 21.67 -4.23 -4.50
N ARG A 112 21.03 -4.74 -3.45
CA ARG A 112 19.82 -5.56 -3.60
C ARG A 112 18.62 -4.62 -3.61
N VAL A 113 17.82 -4.71 -4.65
CA VAL A 113 16.64 -3.86 -4.81
C VAL A 113 15.40 -4.72 -4.77
N GLN A 114 14.29 -4.19 -4.23
CA GLN A 114 13.00 -4.86 -4.32
C GLN A 114 12.38 -4.55 -5.68
N ALA A 115 11.94 -5.58 -6.39
CA ALA A 115 11.24 -5.44 -7.66
C ALA A 115 10.12 -6.47 -7.78
N GLU A 116 9.20 -6.25 -8.70
CA GLU A 116 8.15 -7.21 -9.04
C GLU A 116 8.25 -7.58 -10.51
N LEU A 117 8.19 -8.89 -10.79
CA LEU A 117 7.88 -9.39 -12.12
C LEU A 117 6.37 -9.37 -12.26
N VAL A 118 5.86 -8.78 -13.34
CA VAL A 118 4.42 -8.66 -13.59
C VAL A 118 4.08 -9.06 -15.02
N THR A 119 2.88 -9.58 -15.23
CA THR A 119 2.36 -9.83 -16.58
C THR A 119 2.08 -8.50 -17.30
N PRO A 120 2.16 -8.41 -18.63
CA PRO A 120 1.95 -7.15 -19.36
C PRO A 120 0.67 -6.39 -19.03
N GLY A 121 -0.44 -7.11 -18.80
CA GLY A 121 -1.74 -6.52 -18.48
C GLY A 121 -1.89 -6.00 -17.04
N TYR A 122 -0.85 -6.11 -16.20
CA TYR A 122 -0.93 -5.81 -14.76
C TYR A 122 -1.34 -4.36 -14.47
N PHE A 123 -0.63 -3.37 -15.00
CA PHE A 123 -0.94 -1.97 -14.74
C PHE A 123 -2.28 -1.53 -15.32
N PRO A 124 -2.64 -1.84 -16.58
CA PRO A 124 -3.97 -1.54 -17.11
C PRO A 124 -5.09 -2.21 -16.33
N PHE A 125 -4.90 -3.45 -15.87
CA PHE A 125 -5.88 -4.17 -15.04
C PHE A 125 -6.14 -3.46 -13.71
N LEU A 126 -5.08 -2.93 -13.07
CA LEU A 126 -5.19 -2.10 -11.87
C LEU A 126 -5.62 -0.65 -12.18
N GLY A 127 -5.74 -0.27 -13.44
CA GLY A 127 -6.02 1.10 -13.88
C GLY A 127 -4.91 2.09 -13.54
N VAL A 128 -3.69 1.61 -13.34
CA VAL A 128 -2.50 2.43 -13.08
C VAL A 128 -1.90 2.86 -14.42
N ARG A 129 -1.55 4.14 -14.53
CA ARG A 129 -0.89 4.71 -15.70
C ARG A 129 0.53 5.11 -15.35
N ALA A 130 1.45 4.98 -16.30
CA ALA A 130 2.80 5.48 -16.14
C ALA A 130 2.79 7.02 -16.05
N ALA A 131 3.50 7.59 -15.08
CA ALA A 131 3.65 9.05 -14.96
C ALA A 131 4.44 9.63 -16.15
N ARG A 132 5.41 8.86 -16.66
CA ARG A 132 6.17 9.13 -17.88
C ARG A 132 6.36 7.84 -18.68
N GLY A 133 6.39 7.96 -20.01
CA GLY A 133 6.58 6.81 -20.90
C GLY A 133 5.32 5.96 -21.03
N ARG A 134 5.50 4.63 -21.04
CA ARG A 134 4.42 3.65 -21.21
C ARG A 134 4.55 2.52 -20.20
N VAL A 135 3.43 1.84 -19.95
CA VAL A 135 3.40 0.56 -19.23
C VAL A 135 3.76 -0.58 -20.18
N PHE A 136 3.93 -1.78 -19.63
CA PHE A 136 4.13 -3.00 -20.42
C PHE A 136 2.93 -3.28 -21.36
N GLY A 137 3.25 -3.77 -22.55
CA GLY A 137 2.37 -4.21 -23.61
C GLY A 137 2.57 -5.71 -23.91
N PRO A 138 1.68 -6.32 -24.71
CA PRO A 138 1.72 -7.75 -25.01
C PRO A 138 3.06 -8.23 -25.61
N GLU A 139 3.76 -7.34 -26.33
CA GLU A 139 5.06 -7.59 -26.92
C GLU A 139 6.14 -7.95 -25.90
N GLU A 140 6.09 -7.40 -24.68
CA GLU A 140 7.10 -7.67 -23.64
C GLU A 140 7.08 -9.12 -23.11
N ASP A 141 6.01 -9.89 -23.35
CA ASP A 141 5.89 -11.30 -22.95
C ASP A 141 5.88 -12.28 -24.14
N ALA A 142 6.18 -11.79 -25.35
CA ALA A 142 6.15 -12.57 -26.58
C ALA A 142 7.30 -13.59 -26.67
N GLU A 143 8.50 -13.22 -26.20
CA GLU A 143 9.69 -14.09 -26.22
C GLU A 143 10.37 -14.12 -24.85
N ALA A 144 10.72 -15.32 -24.39
CA ALA A 144 11.45 -15.51 -23.13
C ALA A 144 12.83 -14.85 -23.24
N GLY A 145 13.06 -13.81 -22.43
CA GLY A 145 14.32 -13.05 -22.43
C GLY A 145 14.45 -12.00 -23.54
N GLY A 146 13.42 -11.80 -24.37
CA GLY A 146 13.48 -10.90 -25.52
C GLY A 146 13.48 -9.41 -25.19
N HIS A 147 12.93 -9.01 -24.04
CA HIS A 147 12.71 -7.60 -23.70
C HIS A 147 13.05 -7.28 -22.24
N PRO A 148 14.26 -6.78 -21.92
CA PRO A 148 14.63 -6.34 -20.58
C PRO A 148 14.05 -4.94 -20.31
N VAL A 149 12.72 -4.83 -20.21
CA VAL A 149 12.05 -3.57 -19.89
C VAL A 149 11.75 -3.54 -18.39
N ALA A 150 12.01 -2.40 -17.75
CA ALA A 150 11.69 -2.15 -16.36
C ALA A 150 10.80 -0.91 -16.24
N LEU A 151 9.85 -0.96 -15.32
CA LEU A 151 9.12 0.21 -14.85
C LEU A 151 9.66 0.58 -13.46
N ILE A 152 10.00 1.84 -13.27
CA ILE A 152 10.62 2.35 -12.04
C ILE A 152 9.61 3.25 -11.31
N SER A 153 9.59 3.20 -9.98
CA SER A 153 8.75 4.07 -9.15
C SER A 153 9.44 5.41 -8.87
N ASP A 154 8.69 6.45 -8.50
CA ASP A 154 9.25 7.78 -8.20
C ASP A 154 10.22 7.80 -7.00
N ALA A 155 10.16 6.78 -6.14
CA ALA A 155 10.99 6.68 -4.93
C ALA A 155 12.39 6.11 -5.20
N PHE A 156 12.73 5.86 -6.46
CA PHE A 156 13.92 5.17 -6.91
C PHE A 156 14.74 6.09 -7.81
#